data_AF-A0AAU4GBK8-F1
#
_entry.id   AF-A0AAU4GBK8-F1
#
_cell.length_a   1.000
_cell.length_b   1.000
_cell.length_c   1.000
_cell.angle_alpha   90.00
_cell.angle_beta   90.00
_cell.angle_gamma   90.00
#
_symmetry.space_group_name_H-M   'P 1'
#
loop_
_entity.id
_entity.type
_entity.pdbx_description
1 polymer ?
#
loop_
_entity_poly.entity_id
_entity_poly.type
_entity_poly.pdbx_seq_one_letter_code
_entity_poly.pdbx_strand_id
1 'polypeptide(L)'
;MTAVGLGVIPAALGIVLELVALFAVPWVTFTSGTASVSMTFLDLLRQSDAVRFSSGLATSYVQWFAFLVTVVTMASVLPWTLGALRTKRSAFLLSSIRRKELTHANFWWYRTVFAGRATVMLLLHAAGVVLIFARNFSLLGLGPYLLVGGALLVVVGAAIGPRKAPGMPR
;
A
#
# COMPACT_ATOMS: atom_id res chain seq x y z
N MET A 1 -18.94 16.21 2.99
CA MET A 1 -19.25 14.95 3.71
C MET A 1 -19.28 13.80 2.72
N THR A 2 -18.78 12.61 3.07
CA THR A 2 -18.63 11.47 2.15
C THR A 2 -19.46 10.26 2.54
N ALA A 3 -19.73 9.37 1.58
CA ALA A 3 -20.32 8.05 1.81
C ALA A 3 -19.52 6.98 1.06
N VAL A 4 -19.68 5.71 1.43
CA VAL A 4 -19.02 4.59 0.75
C VAL A 4 -19.29 4.66 -0.76
N GLY A 5 -18.23 4.53 -1.54
CA GLY A 5 -18.26 4.53 -3.01
C GLY A 5 -17.44 3.38 -3.57
N LEU A 6 -17.34 3.31 -4.90
CA LEU A 6 -16.68 2.19 -5.60
C LEU A 6 -15.19 2.07 -5.30
N GLY A 7 -14.52 3.14 -4.86
CA GLY A 7 -13.09 3.11 -4.54
C GLY A 7 -12.72 2.16 -3.41
N VAL A 8 -13.68 1.76 -2.56
CA VAL A 8 -13.46 0.76 -1.52
C VAL A 8 -13.09 -0.61 -2.09
N ILE A 9 -13.63 -0.97 -3.26
CA ILE A 9 -13.44 -2.30 -3.86
C ILE A 9 -11.96 -2.53 -4.21
N PRO A 10 -11.34 -1.73 -5.10
CA PRO A 10 -9.91 -1.91 -5.41
C PRO A 10 -9.01 -1.63 -4.21
N ALA A 11 -9.36 -0.71 -3.30
CA ALA A 11 -8.55 -0.46 -2.11
C ALA A 11 -8.53 -1.67 -1.15
N ALA A 12 -9.68 -2.28 -0.88
CA ALA A 12 -9.77 -3.45 -0.01
C ALA A 12 -9.07 -4.66 -0.63
N LEU A 13 -9.29 -4.90 -1.93
CA LEU A 13 -8.58 -5.95 -2.67
C LEU A 13 -7.07 -5.72 -2.62
N GLY A 14 -6.62 -4.50 -2.88
CA GLY A 14 -5.20 -4.13 -2.84
C GLY A 14 -4.56 -4.42 -1.48
N ILE A 15 -5.22 -4.02 -0.40
CA ILE A 15 -4.76 -4.29 0.98
C ILE A 15 -4.71 -5.80 1.27
N VAL A 16 -5.73 -6.56 0.83
CA VAL A 16 -5.71 -8.03 0.98
C VAL A 16 -4.51 -8.62 0.25
N LEU A 17 -4.21 -8.17 -0.98
CA LEU A 17 -3.05 -8.63 -1.73
C LEU A 17 -1.74 -8.28 -1.04
N GLU A 18 -1.60 -7.08 -0.47
CA GLU A 18 -0.42 -6.70 0.32
C GLU A 18 -0.23 -7.61 1.54
N LEU A 19 -1.31 -7.91 2.28
CA LEU A 19 -1.24 -8.82 3.42
C LEU A 19 -0.90 -10.26 2.99
N VAL A 20 -1.54 -10.77 1.94
CA VAL A 20 -1.22 -12.10 1.38
C VAL A 20 0.25 -12.14 0.94
N ALA A 21 0.75 -11.09 0.30
CA ALA A 21 2.15 -10.94 -0.08
C ALA A 21 3.09 -11.07 1.11
N LEU A 22 2.82 -10.37 2.21
CA LEU A 22 3.71 -10.35 3.39
C LEU A 22 3.62 -11.61 4.26
N PHE A 23 2.48 -12.32 4.25
CA PHE A 23 2.23 -13.37 5.23
C PHE A 23 2.05 -14.78 4.66
N ALA A 24 1.70 -14.93 3.39
CA ALA A 24 1.22 -16.22 2.88
C ALA A 24 1.94 -16.74 1.62
N VAL A 25 2.50 -15.86 0.79
CA VAL A 25 3.11 -16.30 -0.49
C VAL A 25 4.63 -16.19 -0.52
N PRO A 26 5.31 -17.04 -1.32
CA PRO A 26 6.75 -16.98 -1.50
C PRO A 26 7.21 -15.66 -2.13
N TRP A 27 8.24 -15.07 -1.54
CA TRP A 27 8.96 -13.92 -2.07
C TRP A 27 10.17 -14.31 -2.88
N VAL A 28 10.87 -15.36 -2.45
CA VAL A 28 12.00 -15.93 -3.16
C VAL A 28 11.64 -17.35 -3.55
N THR A 29 11.86 -17.68 -4.82
CA THR A 29 11.73 -19.05 -5.33
C THR A 29 12.90 -19.36 -6.24
N PHE A 30 13.61 -20.45 -5.98
CA PHE A 30 14.64 -20.95 -6.88
C PHE A 30 14.73 -22.47 -6.85
N THR A 31 15.12 -23.04 -7.98
CA THR A 31 15.30 -24.47 -8.16
C THR A 31 16.78 -24.73 -8.45
N SER A 32 17.37 -25.66 -7.71
CA SER A 32 18.75 -26.12 -7.93
C SER A 32 18.76 -27.65 -8.00
N GLY A 33 18.95 -28.20 -9.19
CA GLY A 33 18.83 -29.63 -9.43
C GLY A 33 17.39 -30.12 -9.18
N THR A 34 17.22 -31.07 -8.27
CA THR A 34 15.90 -31.62 -7.89
C THR A 34 15.24 -30.89 -6.71
N ALA A 35 15.94 -29.95 -6.07
CA ALA A 35 15.43 -29.23 -4.91
C ALA A 35 14.85 -27.86 -5.30
N SER A 36 13.64 -27.56 -4.81
CA SER A 36 13.01 -26.25 -4.91
C SER A 36 12.96 -25.62 -3.52
N VAL A 37 13.46 -24.38 -3.41
CA VAL A 37 13.41 -23.60 -2.18
C VAL A 37 12.46 -22.43 -2.39
N SER A 38 11.51 -22.29 -1.47
CA SER A 38 10.62 -21.14 -1.37
C SER A 38 10.78 -20.47 -0.01
N MET A 39 10.94 -19.15 0.00
CA MET A 39 11.00 -18.36 1.23
C MET A 39 9.88 -17.33 1.22
N THR A 40 9.09 -17.28 2.28
CA THR A 40 8.11 -16.23 2.50
C THR A 40 8.79 -14.94 2.95
N PHE A 41 8.06 -13.82 2.97
CA PHE A 41 8.60 -12.57 3.51
C PHE A 41 9.02 -12.70 4.98
N LEU A 42 8.28 -13.48 5.78
CA LEU A 42 8.63 -13.73 7.19
C LEU A 42 9.93 -14.52 7.34
N ASP A 43 10.24 -15.41 6.40
CA ASP A 43 11.52 -16.11 6.40
C ASP A 43 12.67 -15.15 6.07
N LEU A 44 12.46 -14.24 5.12
CA LEU A 44 13.42 -13.16 4.83
C LEU A 44 13.64 -12.25 6.05
N LEU A 45 12.57 -11.94 6.80
CA LEU A 45 12.65 -11.18 8.04
C LEU A 45 13.51 -11.90 9.10
N ARG A 46 13.22 -13.19 9.35
CA ARG A 46 13.97 -14.01 10.31
C ARG A 46 15.45 -14.16 9.95
N GLN A 47 15.75 -14.14 8.66
CA GLN A 47 17.12 -14.29 8.14
C GLN A 47 17.79 -12.93 7.86
N SER A 48 17.14 -11.80 8.14
CA SER A 48 17.60 -10.49 7.68
C SER A 48 18.95 -10.05 8.25
N ASP A 49 19.33 -10.54 9.44
CA ASP A 49 20.65 -10.29 10.03
C ASP A 49 21.75 -11.21 9.48
N ALA A 50 21.37 -12.39 8.98
CA ALA A 50 22.29 -13.38 8.41
C ALA A 50 22.50 -13.20 6.89
N VAL A 51 21.50 -12.66 6.19
CA VAL A 51 21.50 -12.46 4.74
C VAL A 51 22.05 -11.07 4.41
N ARG A 52 23.15 -11.02 3.67
CA ARG A 52 23.63 -9.78 3.07
C ARG A 52 22.75 -9.38 1.88
N PHE A 53 21.71 -8.60 2.15
CA PHE A 53 20.97 -7.92 1.08
C PHE A 53 21.87 -6.93 0.34
N SER A 54 21.38 -6.42 -0.80
CA SER A 54 22.15 -5.52 -1.67
C SER A 54 22.60 -4.23 -0.99
N SER A 55 21.89 -3.77 0.04
CA SER A 55 22.12 -2.53 0.78
C SER A 55 21.47 -2.56 2.17
N GLY A 56 21.91 -1.70 3.09
CA GLY A 56 21.27 -1.54 4.40
C GLY A 56 19.83 -1.02 4.33
N LEU A 57 19.46 -0.34 3.24
CA LEU A 57 18.07 0.05 2.97
C LEU A 57 17.19 -1.17 2.65
N ALA A 58 17.71 -2.16 1.93
CA ALA A 58 16.99 -3.41 1.68
C ALA A 58 16.74 -4.16 3.00
N THR A 59 17.75 -4.26 3.87
CA THR A 59 17.60 -4.85 5.21
C THR A 59 16.55 -4.11 6.03
N SER A 60 16.64 -2.77 6.09
CA SER A 60 15.67 -1.94 6.83
C SER A 60 14.25 -2.10 6.27
N TYR A 61 14.12 -2.28 4.96
CA TYR A 61 12.83 -2.50 4.32
C TYR A 61 12.20 -3.82 4.74
N VAL A 62 12.97 -4.90 4.75
CA VAL A 62 12.52 -6.22 5.21
C VAL A 62 12.15 -6.19 6.69
N GLN A 63 12.97 -5.54 7.52
CA GLN A 63 12.78 -5.52 8.97
C GLN A 63 11.55 -4.71 9.41
N TRP A 64 11.33 -3.55 8.81
CA TRP A 64 10.31 -2.61 9.30
C TRP A 64 9.49 -1.93 8.22
N PHE A 65 10.12 -1.42 7.13
CA PHE A 65 9.38 -0.55 6.22
C PHE A 65 8.25 -1.25 5.48
N ALA A 66 8.39 -2.51 5.07
CA ALA A 66 7.31 -3.21 4.38
C ALA A 66 6.02 -3.22 5.22
N PHE A 67 6.10 -3.58 6.50
CA PHE A 67 4.96 -3.55 7.40
C PHE A 67 4.47 -2.14 7.69
N LEU A 68 5.39 -1.21 7.96
CA LEU A 68 5.03 0.18 8.29
C LEU A 68 4.30 0.85 7.11
N VAL A 69 4.80 0.68 5.89
CA VAL A 69 4.22 1.24 4.67
C VAL A 69 2.83 0.64 4.44
N THR A 70 2.64 -0.68 4.61
CA THR A 70 1.31 -1.30 4.51
C THR A 70 0.34 -0.75 5.56
N VAL A 71 0.75 -0.68 6.84
CA VAL A 71 -0.10 -0.16 7.93
C VAL A 71 -0.46 1.31 7.70
N VAL A 72 0.49 2.14 7.30
CA VAL A 72 0.26 3.57 7.01
C VAL A 72 -0.65 3.72 5.79
N THR A 73 -0.48 2.90 4.76
CA THR A 73 -1.35 2.84 3.59
C THR A 73 -2.79 2.54 3.99
N MET A 74 -3.00 1.47 4.78
CA MET A 74 -4.32 1.10 5.29
C MET A 74 -4.96 2.23 6.11
N ALA A 75 -4.22 2.78 7.07
CA ALA A 75 -4.69 3.84 7.96
C ALA A 75 -5.02 5.14 7.21
N SER A 76 -4.29 5.44 6.13
CA SER A 76 -4.52 6.63 5.31
C SER A 76 -5.67 6.43 4.31
N VAL A 77 -5.78 5.25 3.68
CA VAL A 77 -6.68 5.07 2.52
C VAL A 77 -8.04 4.52 2.91
N LEU A 78 -8.14 3.59 3.87
CA LEU A 78 -9.42 2.99 4.25
C LEU A 78 -10.44 4.01 4.77
N PRO A 79 -10.10 4.95 5.68
CA PRO A 79 -11.06 5.96 6.11
C PRO A 79 -11.55 6.82 4.96
N TRP A 80 -10.69 7.10 3.97
CA TRP A 80 -11.07 7.85 2.78
C TRP A 80 -12.06 7.05 1.91
N THR A 81 -11.72 5.83 1.51
CA THR A 81 -12.56 5.04 0.59
C THR A 81 -13.87 4.56 1.22
N LEU A 82 -13.89 4.34 2.53
CA LEU A 82 -15.10 4.05 3.32
C LEU A 82 -15.95 5.29 3.60
N GLY A 83 -15.50 6.47 3.16
CA GLY A 83 -16.26 7.71 3.31
C GLY A 83 -16.37 8.19 4.76
N ALA A 84 -15.33 8.01 5.57
CA ALA A 84 -15.29 8.45 6.97
C ALA A 84 -15.23 9.99 7.15
N LEU A 85 -15.04 10.77 6.07
CA LEU A 85 -15.02 12.24 6.11
C LEU A 85 -16.44 12.81 6.15
N ARG A 86 -17.15 12.52 7.25
CA ARG A 86 -18.57 12.84 7.48
C ARG A 86 -18.80 14.19 8.14
N THR A 87 -17.80 14.82 8.75
CA THR A 87 -17.90 16.15 9.37
C THR A 87 -16.67 17.01 9.04
N LYS A 88 -16.72 18.32 9.32
CA LYS A 88 -15.54 19.19 9.20
C LYS A 88 -14.39 18.69 10.08
N ARG A 89 -14.69 18.22 11.31
CA ARG A 89 -13.71 17.65 12.23
C ARG A 89 -13.06 16.38 11.68
N SER A 90 -13.85 15.41 11.20
CA SER A 90 -13.28 14.18 10.62
C SER A 90 -12.52 14.45 9.33
N ALA A 91 -12.98 15.40 8.50
CA ALA A 91 -12.27 15.82 7.30
C ALA A 91 -10.91 16.41 7.65
N PHE A 92 -10.84 17.30 8.65
CA PHE A 92 -9.58 17.86 9.13
C PHE A 92 -8.65 16.79 9.70
N LEU A 93 -9.14 15.94 10.61
CA LEU A 93 -8.32 14.93 11.28
C LEU A 93 -7.76 13.89 10.30
N LEU A 94 -8.59 13.34 9.41
CA LEU A 94 -8.21 12.24 8.53
C LEU A 94 -7.47 12.70 7.27
N SER A 95 -7.75 13.90 6.76
CA SER A 95 -7.04 14.43 5.60
C SER A 95 -5.83 15.28 5.97
N SER A 96 -5.78 15.88 7.16
CA SER A 96 -4.82 16.93 7.54
C SER A 96 -4.84 18.17 6.62
N ILE A 97 -5.84 18.32 5.76
CA ILE A 97 -5.99 19.47 4.85
C ILE A 97 -6.63 20.62 5.64
N ARG A 98 -5.84 21.65 5.96
CA ARG A 98 -6.30 22.81 6.75
C ARG A 98 -6.89 23.94 5.93
N ARG A 99 -6.45 24.09 4.67
CA ARG A 99 -6.73 25.28 3.84
C ARG A 99 -7.93 25.15 2.91
N LYS A 100 -8.48 23.95 2.73
CA LYS A 100 -9.60 23.69 1.82
C LYS A 100 -10.69 22.91 2.51
N GLU A 101 -11.89 23.49 2.56
CA GLU A 101 -13.07 22.77 3.02
C GLU A 101 -13.47 21.67 2.02
N LEU A 102 -14.03 20.58 2.55
CA LEU A 102 -14.53 19.47 1.76
C LEU A 102 -15.92 19.80 1.17
N THR A 103 -15.90 20.36 -0.04
CA THR A 103 -17.08 20.74 -0.83
C THR A 103 -17.15 19.97 -2.15
N HIS A 104 -18.25 20.08 -2.91
CA HIS A 104 -18.37 19.46 -4.23
C HIS A 104 -17.30 19.97 -5.18
N ALA A 105 -17.02 21.28 -5.16
CA ALA A 105 -16.00 21.92 -5.99
C ALA A 105 -14.58 21.44 -5.65
N ASN A 106 -14.26 21.26 -4.36
CA ASN A 106 -12.93 20.89 -3.90
C ASN A 106 -12.71 19.37 -3.77
N PHE A 107 -13.73 18.55 -4.04
CA PHE A 107 -13.67 17.11 -3.82
C PHE A 107 -12.54 16.41 -4.58
N TRP A 108 -12.25 16.88 -5.80
CA TRP A 108 -11.15 16.34 -6.61
C TRP A 108 -9.80 16.51 -5.93
N TRP A 109 -9.58 17.63 -5.22
CA TRP A 109 -8.34 17.89 -4.49
C TRP A 109 -8.09 16.84 -3.43
N TYR A 110 -9.14 16.44 -2.70
CA TYR A 110 -9.05 15.38 -1.71
C TYR A 110 -8.70 14.03 -2.37
N ARG A 111 -9.32 13.68 -3.51
CA ARG A 111 -8.95 12.49 -4.29
C ARG A 111 -7.46 12.50 -4.66
N THR A 112 -6.96 13.63 -5.17
CA THR A 112 -5.56 13.78 -5.56
C THR A 112 -4.62 13.65 -4.36
N VAL A 113 -4.95 14.21 -3.20
CA VAL A 113 -4.09 14.11 -2.00
C VAL A 113 -4.02 12.66 -1.50
N PHE A 114 -5.16 11.96 -1.40
CA PHE A 114 -5.17 10.55 -0.97
C PHE A 114 -4.50 9.63 -1.99
N ALA A 115 -4.76 9.83 -3.29
CA ALA A 115 -4.08 9.08 -4.35
C ALA A 115 -2.57 9.35 -4.36
N GLY A 116 -2.15 10.61 -4.17
CA GLY A 116 -0.74 10.98 -4.08
C GLY A 116 -0.04 10.30 -2.90
N ARG A 117 -0.67 10.25 -1.72
CA ARG A 117 -0.14 9.50 -0.56
C ARG A 117 0.00 8.00 -0.87
N ALA A 118 -1.04 7.39 -1.41
CA ALA A 118 -0.99 5.97 -1.81
C ALA A 118 0.10 5.73 -2.87
N THR A 119 0.33 6.68 -3.78
CA THR A 119 1.37 6.60 -4.81
C THR A 119 2.77 6.61 -4.19
N VAL A 120 3.01 7.44 -3.17
CA VAL A 120 4.27 7.42 -2.42
C VAL A 120 4.49 6.03 -1.79
N MET A 121 3.45 5.43 -1.22
CA MET A 121 3.55 4.09 -0.62
C MET A 121 3.84 3.00 -1.67
N LEU A 122 3.18 3.07 -2.84
CA LEU A 122 3.49 2.21 -3.99
C LEU A 122 4.96 2.33 -4.40
N LEU A 123 5.49 3.55 -4.50
CA LEU A 123 6.90 3.77 -4.85
C LEU A 123 7.85 3.19 -3.80
N LEU A 124 7.52 3.30 -2.51
CA LEU A 124 8.30 2.69 -1.44
C LEU A 124 8.30 1.16 -1.52
N HIS A 125 7.15 0.55 -1.80
CA HIS A 125 7.07 -0.90 -2.01
C HIS A 125 7.86 -1.35 -3.24
N ALA A 126 7.70 -0.67 -4.37
CA ALA A 126 8.42 -0.97 -5.60
C ALA A 126 9.94 -0.81 -5.42
N ALA A 127 10.39 0.27 -4.77
CA ALA A 127 11.79 0.49 -4.45
C ALA A 127 12.33 -0.58 -3.51
N GLY A 128 11.58 -0.97 -2.47
CA GLY A 128 11.96 -2.04 -1.55
C GLY A 128 12.15 -3.39 -2.26
N VAL A 129 11.23 -3.75 -3.15
CA VAL A 129 11.35 -4.95 -4.00
C VAL A 129 12.60 -4.86 -4.88
N VAL A 130 12.80 -3.76 -5.60
CA VAL A 130 13.98 -3.55 -6.45
C VAL A 130 15.27 -3.67 -5.64
N LEU A 131 15.32 -3.08 -4.44
CA LEU A 131 16.50 -3.15 -3.59
C LEU A 131 16.78 -4.57 -3.11
N ILE A 132 15.78 -5.34 -2.67
CA ILE A 132 15.98 -6.74 -2.24
C ILE A 132 16.57 -7.57 -3.40
N PHE A 133 16.03 -7.41 -4.61
CA PHE A 133 16.36 -8.24 -5.76
C PHE A 133 17.37 -7.62 -6.74
N ALA A 134 17.99 -6.49 -6.40
CA ALA A 134 18.86 -5.71 -7.30
C ALA A 134 19.99 -6.54 -7.94
N ARG A 135 20.44 -7.61 -7.28
CA ARG A 135 21.49 -8.50 -7.77
C ARG A 135 20.98 -9.65 -8.62
N ASN A 136 19.74 -10.09 -8.41
CA ASN A 136 19.16 -11.20 -9.17
C ASN A 136 17.62 -11.20 -9.12
N PHE A 137 17.00 -10.66 -10.16
CA PHE A 137 15.54 -10.64 -10.31
C PHE A 137 14.94 -12.00 -10.70
N SER A 138 15.75 -12.99 -11.14
CA SER A 138 15.22 -14.32 -11.48
C SER A 138 14.70 -15.09 -10.28
N LEU A 139 15.05 -14.63 -9.07
CA LEU A 139 14.61 -15.20 -7.79
C LEU A 139 13.23 -14.72 -7.35
N LEU A 140 12.61 -13.78 -8.08
CA LEU A 140 11.31 -13.21 -7.73
C LEU A 140 10.23 -14.29 -7.69
N GLY A 141 9.72 -14.56 -6.48
CA GLY A 141 8.49 -15.30 -6.28
C GLY A 141 7.26 -14.43 -6.52
N LEU A 142 6.08 -14.98 -6.21
CA LEU A 142 4.78 -14.30 -6.43
C LEU A 142 4.57 -13.10 -5.48
N GLY A 143 5.13 -13.14 -4.27
CA GLY A 143 4.93 -12.13 -3.21
C GLY A 143 5.19 -10.69 -3.63
N PRO A 144 6.36 -10.35 -4.18
CA PRO A 144 6.67 -9.01 -4.69
C PRO A 144 5.65 -8.48 -5.69
N TYR A 145 5.18 -9.32 -6.61
CA TYR A 145 4.17 -8.92 -7.60
C TYR A 145 2.82 -8.63 -6.94
N LEU A 146 2.40 -9.46 -5.98
CA LEU A 146 1.16 -9.21 -5.22
C LEU A 146 1.25 -7.95 -4.36
N LEU A 147 2.41 -7.66 -3.77
CA LEU A 147 2.60 -6.44 -2.98
C LEU A 147 2.49 -5.19 -3.85
N VAL A 148 3.24 -5.13 -4.96
CA VAL A 148 3.24 -3.96 -5.85
C VAL A 148 1.91 -3.83 -6.58
N GLY A 149 1.33 -4.93 -7.06
CA GLY A 149 0.01 -4.96 -7.66
C GLY A 149 -1.10 -4.57 -6.67
N GLY A 150 -0.99 -5.02 -5.42
CA GLY A 150 -1.86 -4.62 -4.33
C GLY A 150 -1.81 -3.12 -4.08
N ALA A 151 -0.61 -2.57 -3.90
CA ALA A 151 -0.40 -1.14 -3.70
C ALA A 151 -0.92 -0.30 -4.88
N LEU A 152 -0.79 -0.79 -6.11
CA LEU A 152 -1.37 -0.14 -7.29
C LEU A 152 -2.90 -0.10 -7.23
N LEU A 153 -3.55 -1.19 -6.83
CA LEU A 153 -5.00 -1.21 -6.62
C LEU A 153 -5.42 -0.25 -5.49
N VAL A 154 -4.61 -0.11 -4.44
CA VAL A 154 -4.86 0.88 -3.39
C VAL A 154 -4.82 2.31 -3.95
N VAL A 155 -3.85 2.63 -4.82
CA VAL A 155 -3.80 3.93 -5.53
C VAL A 155 -5.06 4.17 -6.34
N VAL A 156 -5.49 3.18 -7.13
CA VAL A 156 -6.73 3.24 -7.92
C VAL A 156 -7.93 3.49 -7.02
N GLY A 157 -8.05 2.75 -5.91
CA GLY A 157 -9.12 2.94 -4.94
C GLY A 157 -9.12 4.29 -4.26
N ALA A 158 -7.94 4.82 -3.92
CA ALA A 158 -7.79 6.16 -3.36
C ALA A 158 -8.18 7.26 -4.37
N ALA A 159 -7.82 7.09 -5.65
CA ALA A 159 -8.14 8.02 -6.73
C ALA A 159 -9.64 8.06 -7.05
N ILE A 160 -10.31 6.90 -7.08
CA ILE A 160 -11.77 6.80 -7.20
C ILE A 160 -12.43 7.39 -5.95
N GLY A 161 -11.94 6.99 -4.78
CA GLY A 161 -12.36 7.46 -3.48
C GLY A 161 -13.83 7.13 -3.14
N PRO A 162 -14.38 7.82 -2.12
CA PRO A 162 -15.78 7.69 -1.75
C PRO A 162 -16.68 8.44 -2.73
N ARG A 163 -18.00 8.26 -2.59
CA ARG A 163 -18.99 9.11 -3.28
C ARG A 163 -19.29 10.36 -2.46
N LYS A 164 -19.71 11.42 -3.15
CA LYS A 164 -20.21 12.65 -2.51
C LYS A 164 -21.55 12.34 -1.83
N ALA A 165 -21.70 12.71 -0.56
CA ALA A 165 -22.96 12.55 0.16
C ALA A 165 -23.95 13.69 -0.17
N PRO A 166 -25.27 13.47 -0.11
CA PRO A 166 -26.28 14.49 -0.43
C PRO A 166 -26.14 15.79 0.39
N GLY A 167 -25.65 15.71 1.63
CA GLY A 167 -25.41 16.86 2.51
C GLY A 167 -24.03 17.52 2.36
N MET A 168 -23.27 17.21 1.31
CA MET A 168 -21.98 17.90 1.09
C MET A 168 -22.23 19.34 0.60
N PRO A 169 -21.57 20.35 1.19
CA PRO A 169 -21.64 21.73 0.68
C PRO A 169 -21.21 21.79 -0.78
N ARG A 170 -21.85 22.64 -1.58
CA ARG A 170 -21.52 22.84 -3.00
C ARG A 170 -20.11 23.42 -3.14
#